data_AF-A0A6A5AA64-F1
#
_entry.id   AF-A0A6A5AA64-F1
#
_cell.length_a   1.000
_cell.length_b   1.000
_cell.length_c   1.000
_cell.angle_alpha   90.00
_cell.angle_beta   90.00
_cell.angle_gamma   90.00
#
_symmetry.space_group_name_H-M   'P 1'
#
loop_
_entity.id
_entity.type
_entity.pdbx_description
1 polymer ?
#
loop_
_entity_poly.entity_id
_entity_poly.type
_entity_poly.pdbx_seq_one_letter_code
_entity_poly.pdbx_strand_id
1 'polypeptide(L)'
;MLAPDATAPHPPSKGHGPTHRDLLFATLVASDDRRMLRFQSRPLSPPSIALSVCIPRVGGAATSLKRHIPLIPTRILDAPNLRDDYYLNLLAWSNSNLLAIALDTVVYVYNVDSGGVTAVRAIQGGREYVTSVAWLSDRLLAVGTSNAHIQLWDTGAAKCTRTLVQAHHERIGSLAWNPSMQVLSSGSRDAKVQ
;
A
#
# COMPACT_ATOMS: atom_id res chain seq x y z
N MET A 1 -27.01 -52.59 69.85
CA MET A 1 -26.03 -53.43 69.14
C MET A 1 -26.03 -52.97 67.68
N LEU A 2 -24.90 -52.40 67.24
CA LEU A 2 -24.46 -52.16 65.86
C LEU A 2 -25.07 -51.00 65.02
N ALA A 3 -24.20 -49.98 64.83
CA ALA A 3 -23.91 -49.09 63.70
C ALA A 3 -24.95 -48.09 63.11
N PRO A 4 -24.57 -46.80 62.95
CA PRO A 4 -25.24 -45.86 62.03
C PRO A 4 -24.69 -46.01 60.60
N ASP A 5 -25.60 -46.08 59.62
CA ASP A 5 -25.28 -46.22 58.20
C ASP A 5 -24.90 -44.87 57.59
N ALA A 6 -23.74 -44.82 56.95
CA ALA A 6 -23.10 -43.61 56.45
C ALA A 6 -23.61 -43.25 55.05
N THR A 7 -24.24 -42.08 54.92
CA THR A 7 -24.63 -41.49 53.64
C THR A 7 -23.40 -41.25 52.76
N ALA A 8 -23.24 -42.04 51.70
CA ALA A 8 -22.16 -41.90 50.74
C ALA A 8 -22.31 -40.61 49.89
N PRO A 9 -21.22 -39.86 49.62
CA PRO A 9 -21.27 -38.63 48.83
C PRO A 9 -21.44 -38.92 47.33
N HIS A 10 -22.25 -38.10 46.66
CA HIS A 10 -22.44 -38.10 45.21
C HIS A 10 -21.11 -37.98 44.45
N PRO A 11 -20.93 -38.70 43.31
CA PRO A 11 -19.72 -38.62 42.53
C PRO A 11 -19.56 -37.23 41.87
N PRO A 12 -18.33 -36.70 41.76
CA PRO A 12 -18.09 -35.42 41.12
C PRO A 12 -18.48 -35.47 39.64
N SER A 13 -19.18 -34.43 39.19
CA SER A 13 -19.51 -34.18 37.79
C SER A 13 -18.24 -34.31 36.93
N LYS A 14 -18.31 -35.15 35.88
CA LYS A 14 -17.26 -35.28 34.87
C LYS A 14 -16.81 -33.89 34.41
N GLY A 15 -15.57 -33.52 34.78
CA GLY A 15 -14.95 -32.28 34.35
C GLY A 15 -14.94 -32.23 32.83
N HIS A 16 -15.56 -31.19 32.27
CA HIS A 16 -15.39 -30.88 30.85
C HIS A 16 -13.90 -30.58 30.66
N GLY A 17 -13.24 -31.35 29.79
CA GLY A 17 -11.90 -31.01 29.34
C GLY A 17 -11.87 -29.61 28.73
N PRO A 18 -10.70 -28.96 28.67
CA PRO A 18 -10.58 -27.59 28.17
C PRO A 18 -11.23 -27.49 26.80
N THR A 19 -12.15 -26.55 26.67
CA THR A 19 -12.83 -26.33 25.39
C THR A 19 -11.81 -25.81 24.37
N HIS A 20 -12.11 -25.92 23.07
CA HIS A 20 -11.26 -25.38 22.01
C HIS A 20 -10.92 -23.88 22.23
N ARG A 21 -11.81 -23.14 22.90
CA ARG A 21 -11.59 -21.76 23.32
C ARG A 21 -10.54 -21.64 24.43
N ASP A 22 -10.54 -22.56 25.40
CA ASP A 22 -9.55 -22.60 26.48
C ASP A 22 -8.17 -22.99 25.96
N LEU A 23 -8.10 -23.89 24.97
CA LEU A 23 -6.87 -24.22 24.25
C LEU A 23 -6.35 -23.05 23.40
N LEU A 24 -7.23 -22.31 22.71
CA LEU A 24 -6.84 -21.07 22.02
C LEU A 24 -6.29 -20.02 22.99
N PHE A 25 -6.90 -19.88 24.17
CA PHE A 25 -6.44 -18.93 25.19
C PHE A 25 -5.08 -19.35 25.77
N ALA A 26 -4.90 -20.64 26.08
CA ALA A 26 -3.62 -21.16 26.56
C ALA A 26 -2.50 -21.02 25.52
N THR A 27 -2.81 -21.22 24.23
CA THR A 27 -1.85 -21.05 23.11
C THR A 27 -1.52 -19.57 22.87
N LEU A 28 -2.46 -18.66 23.14
CA LEU A 28 -2.24 -17.20 23.01
C LEU A 28 -1.45 -16.59 24.17
N VAL A 29 -1.50 -17.22 25.35
CA VAL A 29 -0.87 -16.73 26.60
C VAL A 29 0.48 -17.41 26.87
N ALA A 30 0.73 -18.61 26.35
CA ALA A 30 2.02 -19.28 26.53
C ALA A 30 3.04 -18.82 25.47
N SER A 31 3.98 -17.97 25.92
CA SER A 31 5.26 -17.56 25.32
C SER A 31 5.31 -16.03 25.13
N ASP A 32 5.52 -15.34 26.26
CA ASP A 32 5.68 -13.88 26.31
C ASP A 32 7.14 -13.51 26.52
N ASP A 33 7.93 -13.51 25.43
CA ASP A 33 9.17 -12.71 25.44
C ASP A 33 9.60 -12.12 24.08
N ARG A 34 8.74 -12.17 23.04
CA ARG A 34 9.05 -11.58 21.72
C ARG A 34 7.84 -11.02 20.96
N ARG A 35 6.97 -10.23 21.61
CA ARG A 35 5.92 -9.47 20.90
C ARG A 35 6.26 -7.99 20.81
N MET A 36 6.63 -7.54 19.60
CA MET A 36 6.88 -6.12 19.26
C MET A 36 5.60 -5.26 19.22
N LEU A 37 4.41 -5.85 19.25
CA LEU A 37 3.15 -5.12 19.27
C LEU A 37 2.33 -5.57 20.47
N ARG A 38 2.33 -4.74 21.52
CA ARG A 38 1.40 -4.83 22.65
C ARG A 38 0.25 -3.88 22.38
N PHE A 39 -0.98 -4.40 22.39
CA PHE A 39 -2.17 -3.55 22.41
C PHE A 39 -2.22 -2.87 23.78
N GLN A 40 -1.76 -1.62 23.85
CA GLN A 40 -1.96 -0.79 25.03
C GLN A 40 -3.38 -0.21 24.98
N SER A 41 -4.05 -0.23 26.13
CA SER A 41 -5.37 0.40 26.33
C SER A 41 -5.42 1.84 25.80
N ARG A 42 -6.63 2.27 25.44
CA ARG A 42 -6.99 3.58 24.82
C ARG A 42 -6.01 4.70 25.20
N PRO A 43 -5.40 5.40 24.23
CA PRO A 43 -4.41 6.43 24.52
C PRO A 43 -4.98 7.48 25.47
N LEU A 44 -4.15 7.95 26.40
CA LEU A 44 -4.47 9.07 27.28
C LEU A 44 -4.90 10.26 26.43
N SER A 45 -5.97 10.96 26.84
CA SER A 45 -6.42 12.17 26.18
C SER A 45 -5.24 13.15 26.04
N PRO A 46 -5.05 13.77 24.87
CA PRO A 46 -3.92 14.67 24.66
C PRO A 46 -3.94 15.78 25.72
N PRO A 47 -2.78 16.21 26.24
CA PRO A 47 -2.72 17.36 27.11
C PRO A 47 -3.28 18.58 26.37
N SER A 48 -4.15 19.34 27.01
CA SER A 48 -4.68 20.60 26.49
C SER A 48 -3.53 21.59 26.34
N ILE A 49 -2.88 21.60 25.18
CA ILE A 49 -1.91 22.63 24.82
C ILE A 49 -2.74 23.88 24.52
N ALA A 50 -2.79 24.80 25.48
CA ALA A 50 -3.30 26.14 25.26
C ALA A 50 -2.34 26.88 24.32
N LEU A 51 -2.63 26.84 23.02
CA LEU A 51 -2.01 27.73 22.06
C LEU A 51 -2.53 29.14 22.38
N SER A 52 -1.76 29.93 23.12
CA SER A 52 -1.97 31.38 23.21
C SER A 52 -1.65 31.98 21.83
N VAL A 53 -2.64 31.93 20.95
CA VAL A 53 -2.60 32.69 19.69
C VAL A 53 -2.92 34.12 20.06
N CYS A 54 -1.92 35.01 19.98
CA CYS A 54 -2.15 36.45 20.04
C CYS A 54 -2.87 36.88 18.76
N ILE A 55 -4.20 36.78 18.74
CA ILE A 55 -5.03 37.36 17.68
C ILE A 55 -5.51 38.73 18.18
N PRO A 56 -5.19 39.85 17.50
CA PRO A 56 -5.84 41.11 17.80
C PRO A 56 -7.34 40.97 17.53
N ARG A 57 -8.14 41.20 18.57
CA ARG A 57 -9.60 41.14 18.54
C ARG A 57 -10.12 42.27 17.65
N VAL A 58 -10.42 41.97 16.40
CA VAL A 58 -11.35 42.77 15.60
C VAL A 58 -12.62 41.95 15.47
N GLY A 59 -13.69 42.45 16.09
CA GLY A 59 -15.01 41.85 16.07
C GLY A 59 -15.57 41.82 14.64
N GLY A 60 -15.40 40.70 13.97
CA GLY A 60 -16.13 40.34 12.76
C GLY A 60 -16.79 38.99 12.98
N ALA A 61 -18.09 38.89 12.67
CA ALA A 61 -18.81 37.62 12.73
C ALA A 61 -18.08 36.57 11.87
N ALA A 62 -17.67 35.46 12.49
CA ALA A 62 -17.02 34.37 11.80
C ALA A 62 -18.03 33.69 10.87
N THR A 63 -18.03 34.07 9.59
CA THR A 63 -18.73 33.32 8.56
C THR A 63 -17.95 32.03 8.33
N SER A 64 -18.58 30.89 8.56
CA SER A 64 -18.00 29.59 8.22
C SER A 64 -17.84 29.54 6.70
N LEU A 65 -16.61 29.74 6.21
CA LEU A 65 -16.30 29.58 4.81
C LEU A 65 -16.40 28.09 4.48
N LYS A 66 -17.53 27.69 3.88
CA LYS A 66 -17.75 26.33 3.39
C LYS A 66 -16.75 26.06 2.28
N ARG A 67 -15.91 25.03 2.46
CA ARG A 67 -14.91 24.60 1.45
C ARG A 67 -15.62 24.31 0.13
N HIS A 68 -15.19 24.99 -0.93
CA HIS A 68 -15.61 24.68 -2.30
C HIS A 68 -14.79 23.52 -2.84
N ILE A 69 -15.46 22.44 -3.27
CA ILE A 69 -14.85 21.30 -3.94
C ILE A 69 -15.47 21.22 -5.34
N PRO A 70 -14.70 21.46 -6.42
CA PRO A 70 -15.21 21.33 -7.77
C PRO A 70 -15.75 19.92 -8.02
N LEU A 71 -16.90 19.82 -8.67
CA LEU A 71 -17.51 18.54 -9.07
C LEU A 71 -17.07 18.08 -10.46
N ILE A 72 -16.38 18.96 -11.20
CA ILE A 72 -15.84 18.68 -12.53
C ILE A 72 -14.32 18.59 -12.47
N PRO A 73 -13.70 17.70 -13.26
CA PRO A 73 -12.25 17.62 -13.34
C PRO A 73 -11.68 18.91 -13.91
N THR A 74 -10.52 19.32 -13.41
CA THR A 74 -9.81 20.51 -13.89
C THR A 74 -9.04 20.26 -15.19
N ARG A 75 -8.67 19.00 -15.45
CA ARG A 75 -7.98 18.56 -16.66
C ARG A 75 -8.39 17.13 -16.98
N ILE A 76 -8.54 16.85 -18.27
CA ILE A 76 -8.80 15.51 -18.80
C ILE A 76 -7.68 15.23 -19.80
N LEU A 77 -7.04 14.07 -19.66
CA LEU A 77 -5.99 13.60 -20.57
C LEU A 77 -6.51 12.36 -21.28
N ASP A 78 -6.25 12.27 -22.58
CA ASP A 78 -6.57 11.08 -23.35
C ASP A 78 -5.61 9.95 -22.98
N ALA A 79 -6.17 8.76 -22.76
CA ALA A 79 -5.42 7.55 -22.42
C ALA A 79 -5.74 6.43 -23.44
N PRO A 80 -5.35 6.60 -24.72
CA PRO A 80 -5.61 5.60 -25.75
C PRO A 80 -4.89 4.29 -25.40
N ASN A 81 -5.55 3.16 -25.60
CA ASN A 81 -5.00 1.84 -25.31
C ASN A 81 -4.62 1.62 -23.82
N LEU A 82 -5.23 2.39 -22.91
CA LEU A 82 -5.17 2.06 -21.50
C LEU A 82 -5.83 0.69 -21.30
N ARG A 83 -5.10 -0.22 -20.67
CA ARG A 83 -5.54 -1.60 -20.53
C ARG A 83 -6.57 -1.70 -19.40
N ASP A 84 -7.75 -2.22 -19.73
CA ASP A 84 -8.82 -2.48 -18.75
C ASP A 84 -8.57 -3.79 -18.01
N ASP A 85 -7.59 -3.77 -17.10
CA ASP A 85 -7.29 -4.89 -16.20
C ASP A 85 -7.08 -4.35 -14.78
N TYR A 86 -7.98 -4.77 -13.89
CA TYR A 86 -8.06 -4.31 -12.51
C TYR A 86 -6.77 -4.52 -11.69
N TYR A 87 -5.95 -5.52 -12.06
CA TYR A 87 -4.77 -5.89 -11.28
C TYR A 87 -3.52 -5.09 -11.66
N LEU A 88 -3.62 -4.16 -12.60
CA LEU A 88 -2.49 -3.39 -13.10
C LEU A 88 -2.41 -2.03 -12.42
N ASN A 89 -1.18 -1.58 -12.14
CA ASN A 89 -0.90 -0.28 -11.55
C ASN A 89 -0.26 0.63 -12.60
N LEU A 90 -1.07 1.09 -13.56
CA LEU A 90 -0.61 1.75 -14.79
C LEU A 90 -0.32 3.26 -14.64
N LEU A 91 -0.56 3.85 -13.48
CA LEU A 91 -0.44 5.28 -13.23
C LEU A 91 0.45 5.56 -12.02
N ALA A 92 1.39 6.50 -12.15
CA ALA A 92 2.18 6.99 -11.04
C ALA A 92 2.47 8.49 -11.19
N TRP A 93 2.27 9.26 -10.13
CA TRP A 93 2.58 10.68 -10.09
C TRP A 93 3.85 10.89 -9.25
N SER A 94 4.86 11.54 -9.83
CA SER A 94 6.11 11.88 -9.14
C SER A 94 5.94 13.12 -8.25
N ASN A 95 6.90 13.31 -7.33
CA ASN A 95 6.99 14.53 -6.51
C ASN A 95 7.40 15.78 -7.33
N SER A 96 7.78 15.60 -8.60
CA SER A 96 8.22 16.65 -9.52
C SER A 96 7.17 16.99 -10.58
N ASN A 97 5.89 16.71 -10.32
CA ASN A 97 4.78 16.97 -11.24
C ASN A 97 4.90 16.25 -12.60
N LEU A 98 5.52 15.06 -12.60
CA LEU A 98 5.52 14.16 -13.74
C LEU A 98 4.50 13.04 -13.52
N LEU A 99 3.58 12.87 -14.45
CA LEU A 99 2.60 11.80 -14.46
C LEU A 99 3.06 10.72 -15.44
N ALA A 100 3.40 9.54 -14.93
CA ALA A 100 3.66 8.36 -15.74
C ALA A 100 2.35 7.61 -15.99
N ILE A 101 2.09 7.29 -17.25
CA ILE A 101 0.90 6.58 -17.72
C ILE A 101 1.35 5.45 -18.64
N ALA A 102 1.12 4.21 -18.22
CA ALA A 102 1.38 3.03 -19.04
C ALA A 102 0.20 2.77 -19.99
N LEU A 103 0.45 2.95 -21.28
CA LEU A 103 -0.49 2.69 -22.38
C LEU A 103 0.05 1.53 -23.21
N ASP A 104 -0.47 0.34 -22.93
CA ASP A 104 -0.06 -0.93 -23.53
C ASP A 104 1.46 -1.21 -23.42
N THR A 105 2.24 -0.97 -24.48
CA THR A 105 3.69 -1.23 -24.54
C THR A 105 4.55 -0.02 -24.20
N VAL A 106 3.94 1.16 -24.09
CA VAL A 106 4.63 2.45 -23.96
C VAL A 106 4.24 3.10 -22.65
N VAL A 107 5.20 3.70 -21.96
CA VAL A 107 4.94 4.57 -20.81
C VAL A 107 5.11 6.02 -21.25
N TYR A 108 4.03 6.78 -21.16
CA TYR A 108 4.03 8.22 -21.39
C TYR A 108 4.31 8.94 -20.08
N VAL A 109 5.16 9.96 -20.14
CA VAL A 109 5.48 10.83 -19.02
C VAL A 109 5.00 12.23 -19.38
N TYR A 110 3.99 12.70 -18.66
CA TYR A 110 3.40 14.01 -18.83
C TYR A 110 3.86 14.96 -17.75
N ASN A 111 4.48 16.07 -18.15
CA ASN A 111 4.82 17.15 -17.23
C ASN A 111 3.60 18.06 -17.04
N VAL A 112 3.06 18.10 -15.83
CA VAL A 112 1.83 18.85 -15.51
C VAL A 112 2.05 20.37 -15.60
N ASP A 113 3.25 20.85 -15.27
CA ASP A 113 3.58 22.27 -15.22
C ASP A 113 3.81 22.86 -16.61
N SER A 114 4.58 22.15 -17.46
CA SER A 114 4.91 22.60 -18.82
C SER A 114 3.93 22.10 -19.90
N GLY A 115 3.17 21.05 -19.61
CA GLY A 115 2.36 20.34 -20.58
C GLY A 115 3.16 19.46 -21.56
N GLY A 116 4.48 19.34 -21.38
CA GLY A 116 5.33 18.51 -22.22
C GLY A 116 5.06 17.01 -22.04
N VAL A 117 5.15 16.25 -23.12
CA VAL A 117 4.99 14.79 -23.12
C VAL A 117 6.28 14.15 -23.62
N THR A 118 6.82 13.22 -22.86
CA THR A 118 7.84 12.28 -23.33
C THR A 118 7.28 10.87 -23.30
N ALA A 119 7.83 9.98 -24.11
CA ALA A 119 7.38 8.60 -24.20
C ALA A 119 8.57 7.66 -24.17
N VAL A 120 8.40 6.57 -23.44
CA VAL A 120 9.41 5.55 -23.24
C VAL A 120 8.80 4.21 -23.65
N ARG A 121 9.38 3.59 -24.69
CA ARG A 121 8.91 2.28 -25.17
C ARG A 121 9.58 1.17 -24.35
N ALA A 122 8.85 0.66 -23.36
CA ALA A 122 9.31 -0.40 -22.48
C ALA A 122 9.43 -1.77 -23.18
N ILE A 123 8.61 -1.98 -24.21
CA ILE A 123 8.49 -3.26 -24.91
C ILE A 123 8.68 -3.03 -26.41
N GLN A 124 9.66 -3.69 -27.01
CA GLN A 124 10.02 -3.48 -28.43
C GLN A 124 9.15 -4.27 -29.41
N GLY A 125 8.45 -5.32 -28.97
CA GLY A 125 7.55 -6.10 -29.80
C GLY A 125 6.92 -7.27 -29.04
N GLY A 126 5.98 -7.97 -29.70
CA GLY A 126 5.29 -9.13 -29.13
C GLY A 126 3.90 -8.82 -28.56
N ARG A 127 3.38 -9.74 -27.75
CA ARG A 127 2.08 -9.63 -27.06
C ARG A 127 2.21 -9.17 -25.60
N GLU A 128 3.40 -8.69 -25.25
CA GLU A 128 3.70 -8.23 -23.90
C GLU A 128 3.19 -6.81 -23.69
N TYR A 129 2.89 -6.46 -22.44
CA TYR A 129 2.39 -5.14 -22.05
C TYR A 129 2.97 -4.74 -20.70
N VAL A 130 2.94 -3.43 -20.43
CA VAL A 130 3.31 -2.87 -19.14
C VAL A 130 2.20 -3.13 -18.13
N THR A 131 2.59 -3.57 -16.93
CA THR A 131 1.65 -4.02 -15.89
C THR A 131 1.70 -3.14 -14.65
N SER A 132 2.80 -2.45 -14.41
CA SER A 132 2.95 -1.55 -13.27
C SER A 132 4.01 -0.47 -13.51
N VAL A 133 3.82 0.72 -12.95
CA VAL A 133 4.82 1.80 -12.96
C VAL A 133 4.99 2.41 -11.57
N ALA A 134 6.22 2.77 -11.20
CA ALA A 134 6.50 3.42 -9.92
C ALA A 134 7.72 4.35 -9.99
N TRP A 135 7.57 5.57 -9.48
CA TRP A 135 8.65 6.55 -9.40
C TRP A 135 9.54 6.33 -8.18
N LEU A 136 10.86 6.37 -8.38
CA LEU A 136 11.80 6.59 -7.27
C LEU A 136 12.11 8.08 -7.13
N SER A 137 12.33 8.75 -8.27
CA SER A 137 12.66 10.17 -8.37
C SER A 137 12.07 10.76 -9.65
N ASP A 138 12.36 12.03 -9.93
CA ASP A 138 11.99 12.70 -11.19
C ASP A 138 12.58 12.03 -12.45
N ARG A 139 13.72 11.35 -12.30
CA ARG A 139 14.44 10.72 -13.40
C ARG A 139 14.31 9.20 -13.43
N LEU A 140 14.12 8.54 -12.29
CA LEU A 140 14.11 7.08 -12.25
C LEU A 140 12.70 6.52 -12.09
N LEU A 141 12.27 5.80 -13.13
CA LEU A 141 10.99 5.11 -13.19
C LEU A 141 11.21 3.60 -13.25
N ALA A 142 10.54 2.85 -12.36
CA ALA A 142 10.42 1.40 -12.48
C ALA A 142 9.20 1.03 -13.31
N VAL A 143 9.37 0.04 -14.18
CA VAL A 143 8.33 -0.48 -15.07
C VAL A 143 8.30 -1.99 -14.94
N GLY A 144 7.16 -2.54 -14.52
CA GLY A 144 6.89 -3.97 -14.47
C GLY A 144 6.17 -4.42 -15.73
N THR A 145 6.46 -5.62 -16.19
CA THR A 145 5.95 -6.16 -17.45
C THR A 145 5.17 -7.45 -17.26
N SER A 146 4.39 -7.81 -18.28
CA SER A 146 3.64 -9.06 -18.32
C SER A 146 4.51 -10.32 -18.42
N ASN A 147 5.77 -10.20 -18.88
CA ASN A 147 6.75 -11.29 -18.94
C ASN A 147 7.62 -11.40 -17.67
N ALA A 148 7.14 -10.84 -16.56
CA ALA A 148 7.79 -10.91 -15.26
C ALA A 148 9.19 -10.26 -15.21
N HIS A 149 9.39 -9.20 -15.99
CA HIS A 149 10.60 -8.38 -15.95
C HIS A 149 10.33 -7.05 -15.24
N ILE A 150 11.35 -6.55 -14.56
CA ILE A 150 11.34 -5.19 -14.01
C ILE A 150 12.41 -4.40 -14.76
N GLN A 151 12.00 -3.29 -15.37
CA GLN A 151 12.89 -2.37 -16.06
C GLN A 151 13.01 -1.09 -15.27
N LEU A 152 14.22 -0.55 -15.19
CA LEU A 152 14.51 0.75 -14.60
C LEU A 152 14.88 1.72 -15.71
N TRP A 153 14.13 2.80 -15.83
CA TRP A 153 14.24 3.78 -16.89
C TRP A 153 14.70 5.13 -16.34
N ASP A 154 15.68 5.72 -17.01
CA ASP A 154 15.96 7.16 -16.90
C ASP A 154 15.03 7.90 -17.87
N THR A 155 14.07 8.64 -17.34
CA THR A 155 13.07 9.39 -18.10
C THR A 155 13.63 10.66 -18.73
N GLY A 156 14.72 11.21 -18.19
CA GLY A 156 15.40 12.38 -18.75
C GLY A 156 16.26 12.00 -19.96
N ALA A 157 16.92 10.84 -19.90
CA ALA A 157 17.68 10.29 -21.03
C ALA A 157 16.85 9.41 -21.97
N ALA A 158 15.59 9.13 -21.63
CA ALA A 158 14.71 8.17 -22.30
C ALA A 158 15.39 6.80 -22.54
N LYS A 159 16.14 6.31 -21.55
CA LYS A 159 16.99 5.12 -21.66
C LYS A 159 16.72 4.11 -20.56
N CYS A 160 16.68 2.83 -20.94
CA CYS A 160 16.62 1.73 -19.97
C CYS A 160 18.00 1.56 -19.33
N THR A 161 18.09 1.79 -18.03
CA THR A 161 19.33 1.70 -17.25
C THR A 161 19.59 0.27 -16.80
N ARG A 162 18.54 -0.45 -16.40
CA ARG A 162 18.64 -1.84 -15.93
C ARG A 162 17.39 -2.64 -16.28
N THR A 163 17.58 -3.92 -16.55
CA THR A 163 16.49 -4.89 -16.71
C THR A 163 16.77 -6.08 -15.80
N LEU A 164 15.85 -6.33 -14.87
CA LEU A 164 15.78 -7.53 -14.05
C LEU A 164 14.94 -8.55 -14.81
N VAL A 165 15.62 -9.46 -15.50
CA VAL A 165 15.01 -10.54 -16.28
C VAL A 165 14.54 -11.63 -15.33
N GLN A 166 13.32 -12.12 -15.54
CA GLN A 166 12.68 -13.17 -14.73
C GLN A 166 12.74 -12.87 -13.22
N ALA A 167 12.38 -11.64 -12.83
CA ALA A 167 12.26 -11.28 -11.42
C ALA A 167 11.18 -12.13 -10.72
N HIS A 168 10.12 -12.45 -11.45
CA HIS A 168 9.02 -13.32 -11.01
C HIS A 168 8.73 -14.42 -12.04
N HIS A 169 7.81 -15.33 -11.71
CA HIS A 169 7.33 -16.34 -12.67
C HIS A 169 6.11 -15.87 -13.47
N GLU A 170 5.43 -14.83 -13.01
CA GLU A 170 4.22 -14.26 -13.61
C GLU A 170 4.30 -12.73 -13.63
N ARG A 171 3.35 -12.10 -14.33
CA ARG A 171 3.26 -10.64 -14.47
C ARG A 171 3.38 -9.89 -13.14
N ILE A 172 4.07 -8.75 -13.18
CA ILE A 172 4.29 -7.88 -12.01
C ILE A 172 3.17 -6.85 -11.94
N GLY A 173 2.17 -7.09 -11.10
CA GLY A 173 1.00 -6.22 -11.00
C GLY A 173 1.24 -4.94 -10.21
N SER A 174 2.21 -4.94 -9.30
CA SER A 174 2.48 -3.80 -8.41
C SER A 174 3.97 -3.57 -8.18
N LEU A 175 4.33 -2.30 -8.03
CA LEU A 175 5.67 -1.84 -7.70
C LEU A 175 5.57 -0.73 -6.65
N ALA A 176 6.49 -0.72 -5.69
CA ALA A 176 6.58 0.32 -4.69
C ALA A 176 8.04 0.59 -4.34
N TRP A 177 8.45 1.86 -4.43
CA TRP A 177 9.77 2.28 -3.98
C TRP A 177 9.75 2.67 -2.51
N ASN A 178 10.82 2.30 -1.81
CA ASN A 178 11.25 2.95 -0.60
C ASN A 178 12.39 3.93 -0.95
N PRO A 179 12.13 5.25 -1.04
CA PRO A 179 13.14 6.21 -1.47
C PRO A 179 14.33 6.36 -0.51
N SER A 180 14.11 6.15 0.79
CA SER A 180 15.18 6.33 1.80
C SER A 180 16.19 5.20 1.76
N MET A 181 15.73 3.96 1.50
CA MET A 181 16.59 2.78 1.40
C MET A 181 16.95 2.40 -0.04
N GLN A 182 16.39 3.10 -1.04
CA GLN A 182 16.53 2.79 -2.47
C GLN A 182 16.15 1.35 -2.81
N VAL A 183 15.16 0.80 -2.10
CA VAL A 183 14.65 -0.56 -2.32
C VAL A 183 13.38 -0.49 -3.15
N LEU A 184 13.30 -1.29 -4.21
CA LEU A 184 12.08 -1.52 -4.97
C LEU A 184 11.46 -2.84 -4.50
N SER A 185 10.22 -2.77 -4.03
CA SER A 185 9.40 -3.95 -3.79
C SER A 185 8.47 -4.20 -4.96
N SER A 186 8.31 -5.46 -5.32
CA SER A 186 7.57 -5.93 -6.48
C SER A 186 6.60 -7.02 -6.09
N GLY A 187 5.35 -6.90 -6.55
CA GLY A 187 4.28 -7.87 -6.32
C GLY A 187 3.84 -8.50 -7.63
N SER A 188 3.81 -9.83 -7.68
CA SER A 188 3.45 -10.58 -8.88
C SER A 188 2.20 -11.43 -8.67
N ARG A 189 1.58 -11.78 -9.80
CA ARG A 189 0.49 -12.75 -9.86
C ARG A 189 0.92 -14.16 -9.40
N ASP A 190 2.22 -14.44 -9.30
CA ASP A 190 2.75 -15.67 -8.71
C ASP A 190 2.59 -15.77 -7.18
N ALA A 191 1.86 -14.82 -6.57
CA ALA A 191 1.60 -14.69 -5.14
C ALA A 191 2.87 -14.45 -4.29
N LYS A 192 3.96 -13.98 -4.91
CA LYS A 192 5.18 -13.58 -4.20
C LYS A 192 5.41 -12.07 -4.26
N VAL A 193 6.10 -11.59 -3.23
CA VAL A 193 6.66 -10.24 -3.15
C VAL A 193 8.17 -10.36 -3.00
N GLN A 194 8.91 -9.55 -3.77
CA GLN A 194 10.38 -9.46 -3.72
C GLN A 194 10.81 -8.00 -3.61
#